data_AF-A0A1V3ND67-F1
#
_entry.id   AF-A0A1V3ND67-F1
#
_cell.length_a   1.000
_cell.length_b   1.000
_cell.length_c   1.000
_cell.angle_alpha   90.00
_cell.angle_beta   90.00
_cell.angle_gamma   90.00
#
_symmetry.space_group_name_H-M   'P 1'
#
loop_
_entity.id
_entity.type
_entity.pdbx_description
1 polymer ?
#
loop_
_entity_poly.entity_id
_entity_poly.type
_entity_poly.pdbx_seq_one_letter_code
_entity_poly.pdbx_strand_id
1 'polypeptide(L)' 'MSPFEDRKRLHFILGNIILALAAVMLLFMGQLWELIGGWALILWMAMAAGGVYLVAKDKDIGPPGPPN' A
#
# COMPACT_ATOMS: atom_id res chain seq x y z
N MET A 1 -4.97 18.19 20.74
CA MET A 1 -4.80 17.10 19.76
C MET A 1 -6.17 16.82 19.14
N SER A 2 -6.38 17.02 17.84
CA SER A 2 -7.64 16.73 17.17
C SER A 2 -7.64 15.26 16.68
N PRO A 3 -8.68 14.45 16.99
CA PRO A 3 -8.72 13.01 16.69
C PRO A 3 -8.75 12.65 15.19
N PHE A 4 -8.80 13.64 14.30
CA PHE A 4 -8.77 13.48 12.85
C PHE A 4 -7.35 13.31 12.28
N GLU A 5 -6.33 13.86 12.95
CA GLU A 5 -4.93 13.76 12.54
C GLU A 5 -4.39 12.33 12.70
N ASP A 6 -4.79 11.63 13.76
CA ASP A 6 -4.39 10.25 14.03
C ASP A 6 -4.91 9.29 12.97
N ARG A 7 -6.14 9.48 12.50
CA ARG A 7 -6.72 8.64 11.44
C ARG A 7 -5.99 8.82 10.12
N LYS A 8 -5.65 10.05 9.73
CA LYS A 8 -4.91 10.33 8.50
C LYS A 8 -3.50 9.73 8.55
N ARG A 9 -2.84 9.86 9.71
CA ARG A 9 -1.52 9.30 9.96
C ARG A 9 -1.53 7.76 9.95
N LEU A 10 -2.57 7.13 10.51
CA LEU A 10 -2.73 5.66 10.48
C LEU A 10 -2.93 5.11 9.06
N HIS A 11 -3.74 5.77 8.21
CA HIS A 11 -3.93 5.32 6.82
C HIS A 11 -2.64 5.49 5.98
N PHE A 12 -1.91 6.58 6.19
CA PHE A 12 -0.60 6.80 5.56
C PHE A 12 0.43 5.73 5.98
N ILE A 13 0.47 5.40 7.27
CA ILE A 13 1.34 4.32 7.80
C ILE A 13 0.92 2.97 7.23
N LEU A 14 -0.38 2.69 7.14
CA LEU A 14 -0.90 1.41 6.66
C LEU A 14 -0.53 1.15 5.19
N GLY A 15 -0.66 2.16 4.33
CA GLY A 15 -0.26 2.05 2.92
C GLY A 15 1.24 1.83 2.75
N ASN A 16 2.07 2.51 3.55
CA ASN A 16 3.52 2.33 3.49
C ASN A 16 3.98 0.97 4.04
N ILE A 17 3.30 0.43 5.07
CA ILE A 17 3.54 -0.92 5.58
C ILE A 17 3.21 -1.98 4.52
N ILE A 18 2.09 -1.82 3.79
CA ILE A 18 1.72 -2.74 2.70
C ILE A 18 2.76 -2.69 1.57
N LEU A 19 3.27 -1.51 1.25
CA LEU A 19 4.30 -1.34 0.22
C LEU A 19 5.64 -1.96 0.65
N ALA A 20 6.03 -1.76 1.92
CA ALA A 20 7.21 -2.39 2.50
C ALA A 20 7.06 -3.93 2.53
N LEU A 21 5.87 -4.44 2.87
CA LEU A 21 5.58 -5.87 2.85
C LEU A 21 5.66 -6.45 1.43
N ALA A 22 5.16 -5.72 0.42
CA ALA A 22 5.31 -6.10 -0.98
C ALA A 22 6.78 -6.13 -1.43
N ALA A 23 7.61 -5.19 -0.94
CA ALA A 23 9.05 -5.19 -1.20
C ALA A 23 9.75 -6.37 -0.50
N VAL A 24 9.35 -6.73 0.72
CA VAL A 24 9.86 -7.93 1.41
C VAL A 24 9.46 -9.20 0.66
N MET A 25 8.25 -9.27 0.11
CA MET A 25 7.84 -10.39 -0.76
C MET A 25 8.75 -10.57 -1.98
N LEU A 26 9.34 -9.49 -2.52
CA LEU A 26 10.34 -9.62 -3.60
C LEU A 26 11.61 -10.32 -3.13
N LEU A 27 12.04 -10.11 -1.87
CA LEU A 27 13.21 -10.81 -1.31
C LEU A 27 12.95 -12.32 -1.19
N PHE A 28 11.70 -12.72 -0.95
CA PHE A 28 11.28 -14.12 -0.88
C PHE A 28 10.61 -14.63 -2.16
N MET A 29 10.70 -13.87 -3.27
CA MET A 29 10.04 -14.18 -4.54
C MET A 29 10.45 -15.55 -5.10
N GLY A 30 11.70 -15.97 -4.88
CA GLY A 30 12.19 -17.28 -5.30
C GLY A 30 11.41 -18.44 -4.67
N GLN A 31 11.23 -18.41 -3.34
CA GLN A 31 10.51 -19.47 -2.63
C GLN A 31 9.01 -19.46 -2.93
N LEU A 32 8.42 -18.27 -3.13
CA LEU A 32 7.03 -18.13 -3.56
C LEU A 32 6.82 -18.67 -4.98
N TRP A 33 7.76 -18.39 -5.88
CA TRP A 33 7.74 -18.87 -7.26
C TRP A 33 7.89 -20.39 -7.34
N GLU A 34 8.67 -21.01 -6.46
CA GLU A 34 8.75 -22.49 -6.39
C GLU A 34 7.45 -23.14 -5.91
N LEU A 35 6.67 -22.47 -5.05
CA LEU A 35 5.39 -22.98 -4.51
C LEU A 35 4.22 -22.86 -5.50
N ILE A 36 4.11 -21.72 -6.17
CA ILE A 36 2.91 -21.35 -6.97
C ILE A 36 3.24 -20.82 -8.38
N GLY A 37 4.52 -20.75 -8.76
CA GLY A 37 4.96 -20.36 -10.10
C GLY A 37 4.55 -18.94 -10.47
N GLY A 38 4.14 -18.76 -11.73
CA GLY A 38 3.70 -17.47 -12.27
C GLY A 38 2.54 -16.81 -11.50
N TRP A 39 1.74 -17.59 -10.76
CA TRP A 39 0.68 -17.05 -9.89
C TRP A 39 1.21 -16.19 -8.75
N ALA A 40 2.44 -16.45 -8.26
CA ALA A 40 3.09 -15.59 -7.28
C ALA A 40 3.23 -14.15 -7.78
N LEU A 41 3.57 -14.00 -9.06
CA LEU A 41 3.85 -12.71 -9.68
C LEU A 41 2.57 -11.92 -9.92
N ILE A 42 1.47 -12.61 -10.28
CA ILE A 42 0.14 -12.00 -10.39
C ILE A 42 -0.36 -11.53 -9.02
N LEU A 43 -0.24 -12.37 -7.99
CA LEU A 43 -0.64 -12.03 -6.63
C LEU A 43 0.19 -10.85 -6.08
N TRP A 44 1.50 -10.88 -6.34
CA TRP A 44 2.41 -9.81 -5.96
C TRP A 44 2.06 -8.49 -6.67
N MET A 45 1.81 -8.52 -7.99
CA MET A 45 1.38 -7.35 -8.76
C MET A 45 0.07 -6.76 -8.23
N ALA A 46 -0.91 -7.62 -7.89
CA ALA A 46 -2.16 -7.18 -7.29
C ALA A 46 -1.95 -6.51 -5.92
N MET A 47 -1.06 -7.07 -5.10
CA MET A 47 -0.75 -6.54 -3.77
C MET A 47 0.04 -5.24 -3.83
N ALA A 48 1.01 -5.13 -4.74
CA ALA A 48 1.77 -3.91 -4.98
C ALA A 48 0.86 -2.80 -5.55
N ALA A 49 0.06 -3.11 -6.58
CA ALA A 49 -0.90 -2.16 -7.15
C ALA A 49 -1.95 -1.72 -6.10
N GLY A 50 -2.45 -2.66 -5.29
CA GLY A 50 -3.36 -2.36 -4.19
C GLY A 50 -2.73 -1.45 -3.12
N GLY A 51 -1.49 -1.72 -2.73
CA GLY A 51 -0.74 -0.89 -1.79
C GLY A 51 -0.51 0.53 -2.30
N VAL A 52 -0.06 0.68 -3.55
CA VAL A 52 0.12 1.99 -4.21
C VAL A 52 -1.21 2.71 -4.35
N TYR A 53 -2.27 2.02 -4.73
CA TYR A 53 -3.60 2.60 -4.89
C TYR A 53 -4.18 3.08 -3.55
N LEU A 54 -3.98 2.33 -2.46
CA LEU A 54 -4.41 2.73 -1.13
C LEU A 54 -3.65 3.98 -0.64
N VAL A 55 -2.34 4.03 -0.87
CA VAL A 55 -1.51 5.22 -0.60
C VAL A 55 -1.95 6.42 -1.44
N ALA A 56 -2.23 6.21 -2.74
CA ALA A 56 -2.61 7.27 -3.66
C ALA A 56 -4.01 7.83 -3.33
N LYS A 57 -5.00 6.95 -3.10
CA LYS A 57 -6.35 7.36 -2.70
C LYS A 57 -6.37 8.14 -1.41
N ASP A 58 -5.53 7.79 -0.42
CA ASP A 58 -5.48 8.53 0.84
C ASP A 58 -5.01 9.99 0.64
N LYS A 59 -4.20 10.25 -0.39
CA LYS A 59 -3.76 11.61 -0.76
C LYS A 59 -4.86 12.44 -1.42
N ASP A 60 -5.79 11.82 -2.14
CA ASP A 60 -6.94 12.48 -2.80
C ASP A 60 -8.11 12.80 -1.85
N ILE A 61 -8.17 12.21 -0.65
CA ILE A 61 -9.22 12.50 0.35
C ILE A 61 -8.82 13.68 1.26
N GLY A 62 -7.76 14.43 0.91
CA GLY A 62 -7.46 15.72 1.53
C GLY A 62 -8.54 16.75 1.16
N PRO A 63 -9.04 17.57 2.11
CA PRO A 63 -10.14 18.49 1.84
C PRO A 63 -9.77 19.40 0.66
N PRO A 64 -10.70 19.65 -0.29
CA PRO A 64 -10.48 20.67 -1.31
C PRO A 64 -10.16 21.96 -0.57
N GLY A 65 -8.97 22.52 -0.82
CA GLY A 65 -8.51 23.74 -0.16
C GLY A 65 -9.54 24.87 -0.36
N PRO A 66 -9.70 25.77 0.61
CA PRO A 66 -10.65 26.88 0.48
C PRO A 66 -10.31 27.71 -0.78
N PRO A 67 -11.30 28.04 -1.62
CA PRO A 67 -11.13 29.05 -2.67
C PRO A 67 -10.76 30.38 -2.01
N ASN A 68 -9.67 30.97 -2.47
CA ASN A 68 -9.15 32.28 -2.08
C ASN A 68 -10.00 33.43 -2.63
#